data_AF-A0A7L0KSC3-F1
#
_entry.id   AF-A0A7L0KSC3-F1
#
_cell.length_a   1.000
_cell.length_b   1.000
_cell.length_c   1.000
_cell.angle_alpha   90.00
_cell.angle_beta   90.00
_cell.angle_gamma   90.00
#
_symmetry.space_group_name_H-M   'P 1'
#
loop_
_entity.id
_entity.type
_entity.pdbx_description
1 polymer ?
#
loop_
_entity_poly.entity_id
_entity_poly.type
_entity_poly.pdbx_seq_one_letter_code
_entity_poly.pdbx_strand_id
1 'polypeptide(L)'
;VCTWSPTLCRKASASRRACLIARFNFAYAKDRLDAEICLKKFICDIEMVQRIIYIAALESFRAAKKAFWKIKVSVKESLAVNHCGGPASLELAVVDYIACHKDLFDVCCCLQDVVCSMNTNARLPCSEDIDYNVISCFMKELCCLAFSMQTLIPPLDVAFGIDGELFNRNMYYRSCDSDFTAPFVAYHIWPALMESGAVIVKGEVVTRK
;
A
#
# COMPACT_ATOMS: atom_id res chain seq x y z
N VAL A 1 -12.32 -35.13 -7.88
CA VAL A 1 -10.95 -34.67 -8.20
C VAL A 1 -11.08 -33.42 -9.07
N CYS A 2 -10.95 -32.23 -8.49
CA CYS A 2 -11.00 -31.00 -9.26
C CYS A 2 -9.68 -30.83 -10.02
N THR A 3 -9.73 -30.96 -11.33
CA THR A 3 -8.61 -30.71 -12.23
C THR A 3 -8.24 -29.22 -12.17
N TRP A 4 -7.17 -28.92 -11.42
CA TRP A 4 -6.53 -27.61 -11.42
C TRP A 4 -5.83 -27.40 -12.77
N SER A 5 -6.46 -26.62 -13.66
CA SER A 5 -5.88 -26.25 -14.95
C SER A 5 -5.07 -24.95 -14.80
N PRO A 6 -3.75 -24.94 -15.08
CA PRO A 6 -2.88 -23.77 -14.89
C PRO A 6 -3.35 -22.51 -15.64
N THR A 7 -4.04 -22.68 -16.76
CA THR A 7 -4.59 -21.60 -17.60
C THR A 7 -5.80 -20.89 -16.98
N LEU A 8 -6.59 -21.58 -16.13
CA LEU A 8 -7.71 -20.99 -15.38
C LEU A 8 -7.18 -20.15 -14.19
N CYS A 9 -6.20 -20.66 -13.44
CA CYS A 9 -5.53 -19.89 -12.39
C CYS A 9 -4.85 -18.62 -12.93
N ARG A 10 -4.23 -18.69 -14.13
CA ARG A 10 -3.54 -17.54 -14.73
C ARG A 10 -4.50 -16.44 -15.24
N LYS A 11 -5.70 -16.80 -15.70
CA LYS A 11 -6.72 -15.82 -16.10
C LYS A 11 -7.37 -15.16 -14.88
N ALA A 12 -7.64 -15.94 -13.83
CA ALA A 12 -8.13 -15.43 -12.55
C ALA A 12 -7.09 -14.53 -11.85
N SER A 13 -5.80 -14.79 -12.03
CA SER A 13 -4.74 -13.93 -11.48
C SER A 13 -4.61 -12.60 -12.22
N ALA A 14 -4.77 -12.56 -13.54
CA ALA A 14 -4.74 -11.32 -14.32
C ALA A 14 -5.94 -10.40 -14.03
N SER A 15 -7.16 -10.94 -13.93
CA SER A 15 -8.35 -10.16 -13.57
C SER A 15 -8.25 -9.62 -12.14
N ARG A 16 -7.75 -10.43 -11.20
CA ARG A 16 -7.49 -10.02 -9.82
C ARG A 16 -6.46 -8.91 -9.74
N ARG A 17 -5.35 -9.01 -10.48
CA ARG A 17 -4.33 -7.96 -10.57
C ARG A 17 -4.93 -6.65 -11.08
N ALA A 18 -5.67 -6.69 -12.18
CA ALA A 18 -6.34 -5.50 -12.73
C ALA A 18 -7.32 -4.86 -11.72
N CYS A 19 -8.08 -5.68 -11.00
CA CYS A 19 -9.01 -5.21 -9.96
C CYS A 19 -8.26 -4.51 -8.80
N LEU A 20 -7.14 -5.06 -8.34
CA LEU A 20 -6.35 -4.44 -7.27
C LEU A 20 -5.71 -3.12 -7.71
N ILE A 21 -5.23 -3.04 -8.96
CA ILE A 21 -4.72 -1.78 -9.54
C ILE A 21 -5.84 -0.74 -9.65
N ALA A 22 -7.04 -1.16 -10.10
CA ALA A 22 -8.20 -0.28 -10.15
C ALA A 22 -8.59 0.24 -8.76
N ARG A 23 -8.56 -0.61 -7.72
CA ARG A 23 -8.78 -0.20 -6.33
C ARG A 23 -7.72 0.79 -5.83
N PHE A 24 -6.46 0.60 -6.18
CA PHE A 24 -5.40 1.57 -5.85
C PHE A 24 -5.64 2.93 -6.50
N ASN A 25 -6.02 2.95 -7.77
CA ASN A 25 -6.39 4.19 -8.47
C ASN A 25 -7.65 4.83 -7.87
N PHE A 26 -8.62 4.03 -7.43
CA PHE A 26 -9.81 4.51 -6.75
C PHE A 26 -9.48 5.13 -5.39
N ALA A 27 -8.60 4.50 -4.61
CA ALA A 27 -8.13 5.04 -3.34
C ALA A 27 -7.44 6.40 -3.53
N TYR A 28 -6.64 6.56 -4.58
CA TYR A 28 -6.06 7.85 -4.94
C TYR A 28 -7.11 8.89 -5.38
N ALA A 29 -8.07 8.50 -6.22
CA ALA A 29 -9.02 9.41 -6.84
C ALA A 29 -10.16 9.83 -5.91
N LYS A 30 -10.48 9.01 -4.91
CA LYS A 30 -11.61 9.23 -3.99
C LYS A 30 -11.20 9.17 -2.52
N ASP A 31 -10.78 8.01 -2.03
CA ASP A 31 -10.61 7.79 -0.59
C ASP A 31 -9.57 8.76 0.02
N ARG A 32 -8.55 9.11 -0.77
CA ARG A 32 -7.57 10.16 -0.47
C ARG A 32 -8.24 11.52 -0.24
N LEU A 33 -9.11 11.95 -1.14
CA LEU A 33 -9.80 13.24 -1.04
C LEU A 33 -10.77 13.27 0.14
N ASP A 34 -11.48 12.17 0.38
CA ASP A 34 -12.35 12.03 1.55
C ASP A 34 -11.53 12.14 2.86
N ALA A 35 -10.35 11.52 2.91
CA ALA A 35 -9.43 11.63 4.04
C ALA A 35 -8.84 13.05 4.18
N GLU A 36 -8.52 13.74 3.09
CA GLU A 36 -8.12 15.15 3.13
C GLU A 36 -9.23 16.04 3.71
N ILE A 37 -10.49 15.82 3.32
CA ILE A 37 -11.64 16.58 3.86
C ILE A 37 -11.77 16.36 5.37
N CYS A 38 -11.53 15.14 5.85
CA CYS A 38 -11.50 14.83 7.28
C CYS A 38 -10.38 15.59 8.01
N LEU A 39 -9.16 15.58 7.48
CA LEU A 39 -8.00 16.23 8.10
C LEU A 39 -8.08 17.77 8.06
N LYS A 40 -8.64 18.35 6.99
CA LYS A 40 -8.82 19.81 6.83
C LYS A 40 -9.71 20.45 7.88
N LYS A 41 -10.45 19.66 8.66
CA LYS A 41 -11.23 20.15 9.82
C LYS A 41 -10.33 20.50 11.01
N PHE A 42 -9.10 20.00 11.03
CA PHE A 42 -8.13 20.15 12.13
C PHE A 42 -6.86 20.86 11.68
N ILE A 43 -6.48 20.73 10.39
CA ILE A 43 -5.26 21.32 9.82
C ILE A 43 -5.60 22.27 8.69
N CYS A 44 -5.15 23.52 8.80
CA CYS A 44 -5.30 24.51 7.73
C CYS A 44 -4.24 24.38 6.61
N ASP A 45 -3.07 23.85 6.93
CA ASP A 45 -1.97 23.66 5.97
C ASP A 45 -2.21 22.43 5.08
N ILE A 46 -2.50 22.68 3.81
CA ILE A 46 -2.72 21.64 2.79
C ILE A 46 -1.49 20.74 2.60
N GLU A 47 -0.28 21.30 2.69
CA GLU A 47 0.94 20.51 2.52
C GLU A 47 1.06 19.48 3.63
N MET A 48 0.80 19.89 4.88
CA MET A 48 0.80 18.97 6.01
C MET A 48 -0.28 17.90 5.90
N VAL A 49 -1.49 18.27 5.46
CA VAL A 49 -2.57 17.30 5.19
C VAL A 49 -2.12 16.25 4.16
N GLN A 50 -1.50 16.67 3.06
CA GLN A 50 -1.04 15.76 2.02
C GLN A 50 0.13 14.88 2.48
N ARG A 51 1.05 15.41 3.29
CA ARG A 51 2.12 14.64 3.94
C ARG A 51 1.57 13.54 4.85
N ILE A 52 0.55 13.85 5.66
CA ILE A 52 -0.13 12.86 6.52
C ILE A 52 -0.74 11.76 5.68
N ILE A 53 -1.47 12.11 4.62
CA ILE A 53 -2.09 11.14 3.70
C ILE A 53 -1.06 10.23 3.04
N TYR A 54 0.04 10.81 2.55
CA TYR A 54 1.13 10.06 1.93
C TYR A 54 1.78 9.08 2.93
N ILE A 55 2.10 9.55 4.13
CA ILE A 55 2.70 8.71 5.18
C ILE A 55 1.72 7.63 5.65
N ALA A 56 0.44 7.94 5.82
CA ALA A 56 -0.59 6.96 6.14
C ALA A 56 -0.66 5.85 5.09
N ALA A 57 -0.53 6.19 3.80
CA ALA A 57 -0.48 5.20 2.73
C ALA A 57 0.77 4.31 2.83
N LEU A 58 1.96 4.90 3.01
CA LEU A 58 3.20 4.14 3.16
C LEU A 58 3.16 3.20 4.37
N GLU A 59 2.74 3.70 5.53
CA GLU A 59 2.69 2.89 6.76
C GLU A 59 1.62 1.81 6.67
N SER A 60 0.49 2.06 5.99
CA SER A 60 -0.53 1.03 5.71
C SER A 60 0.04 -0.12 4.87
N PHE A 61 0.78 0.19 3.80
CA PHE A 61 1.44 -0.82 2.98
C PHE A 61 2.52 -1.57 3.75
N ARG A 62 3.33 -0.86 4.54
CA ARG A 62 4.38 -1.45 5.37
C ARG A 62 3.82 -2.41 6.41
N ALA A 63 2.78 -1.99 7.15
CA ALA A 63 2.14 -2.80 8.18
C ALA A 63 1.48 -4.04 7.58
N ALA A 64 0.72 -3.88 6.50
CA ALA A 64 0.06 -4.99 5.81
C ALA A 64 1.08 -5.99 5.25
N LYS A 65 2.19 -5.51 4.66
CA LYS A 65 3.29 -6.37 4.19
C LYS A 65 3.91 -7.14 5.35
N LYS A 66 4.20 -6.49 6.48
CA LYS A 66 4.73 -7.15 7.69
C LYS A 66 3.76 -8.23 8.21
N ALA A 67 2.46 -7.93 8.25
CA ALA A 67 1.43 -8.90 8.65
C ALA A 67 1.37 -10.10 7.69
N PHE A 68 1.38 -9.85 6.37
CA PHE A 68 1.43 -10.90 5.36
C PHE A 68 2.66 -11.80 5.52
N TRP A 69 3.85 -11.25 5.76
CA TRP A 69 5.05 -12.05 5.97
C TRP A 69 4.94 -12.96 7.20
N LYS A 70 4.38 -12.48 8.31
CA LYS A 70 4.15 -13.29 9.52
C LYS A 70 3.22 -14.48 9.22
N ILE A 71 2.09 -14.21 8.56
CA ILE A 71 1.12 -15.24 8.17
C ILE A 71 1.76 -16.22 7.19
N LYS A 72 2.51 -15.72 6.19
CA LYS A 72 3.19 -16.55 5.20
C LYS A 72 4.15 -17.55 5.83
N VAL A 73 4.96 -17.12 6.79
CA VAL A 73 5.88 -18.01 7.53
C VAL A 73 5.08 -19.09 8.28
N SER A 74 4.06 -18.70 9.05
CA SER A 74 3.24 -19.64 9.83
C SER A 74 2.49 -20.66 8.95
N VAL A 75 1.89 -20.21 7.85
CA VAL A 75 1.17 -21.09 6.90
C VAL A 75 2.16 -22.01 6.20
N LYS A 76 3.34 -21.53 5.82
CA LYS A 76 4.39 -22.36 5.21
C LYS A 76 4.83 -23.48 6.14
N GLU A 77 5.07 -23.19 7.42
CA GLU A 77 5.42 -24.20 8.41
C GLU A 77 4.31 -25.25 8.57
N SER A 78 3.06 -24.81 8.61
CA SER A 78 1.89 -25.69 8.76
C SER A 78 1.66 -26.58 7.54
N LEU A 79 1.82 -26.03 6.32
CA LEU A 79 1.62 -26.77 5.07
C LEU A 79 2.80 -27.69 4.74
N ALA A 80 4.03 -27.34 5.13
CA ALA A 80 5.23 -28.15 4.87
C ALA A 80 5.12 -29.58 5.45
N VAL A 81 4.40 -29.75 6.56
CA VAL A 81 4.21 -31.06 7.23
C VAL A 81 3.50 -32.08 6.33
N ASN A 82 2.61 -31.62 5.45
CA ASN A 82 1.76 -32.50 4.62
C ASN A 82 2.04 -32.37 3.12
N HIS A 83 3.06 -31.60 2.73
CA HIS A 83 3.31 -31.29 1.33
C HIS A 83 4.25 -32.31 0.67
N CYS A 84 3.73 -33.08 -0.28
CA CYS A 84 4.51 -34.06 -1.05
C CYS A 84 5.24 -33.48 -2.28
N GLY A 85 5.15 -32.16 -2.53
CA GLY A 85 5.75 -31.49 -3.69
C GLY A 85 7.08 -30.78 -3.39
N GLY A 86 7.71 -30.21 -4.42
CA GLY A 86 8.94 -29.43 -4.27
C GLY A 86 8.74 -28.03 -3.64
N PRO A 87 9.84 -27.33 -3.27
CA PRO A 87 9.77 -26.04 -2.58
C PRO A 87 9.01 -24.93 -3.34
N ALA A 88 9.16 -24.90 -4.67
CA ALA A 88 8.47 -23.91 -5.52
C ALA A 88 6.95 -24.14 -5.56
N SER A 89 6.49 -25.40 -5.49
CA SER A 89 5.06 -25.69 -5.42
C SER A 89 4.49 -25.42 -4.03
N LEU A 90 5.30 -25.52 -2.96
CA LEU A 90 4.91 -25.12 -1.62
C LEU A 90 4.70 -23.61 -1.50
N GLU A 91 5.64 -22.80 -2.02
CA GLU A 91 5.51 -21.33 -2.00
C GLU A 91 4.25 -20.85 -2.73
N LEU A 92 3.93 -21.46 -3.88
CA LEU A 92 2.70 -21.17 -4.62
C LEU A 92 1.45 -21.58 -3.82
N ALA A 93 1.46 -22.78 -3.24
CA ALA A 93 0.34 -23.28 -2.42
C ALA A 93 0.09 -22.41 -1.17
N VAL A 94 1.14 -21.91 -0.52
CA VAL A 94 1.03 -20.98 0.61
C VAL A 94 0.35 -19.69 0.20
N VAL A 95 0.77 -19.09 -0.92
CA VAL A 95 0.20 -17.82 -1.41
C VAL A 95 -1.26 -18.01 -1.83
N ASP A 96 -1.58 -19.10 -2.53
CA ASP A 96 -2.95 -19.44 -2.92
C ASP A 96 -3.83 -19.70 -1.69
N TYR A 97 -3.32 -20.40 -0.67
CA TYR A 97 -4.01 -20.63 0.59
C TYR A 97 -4.38 -19.31 1.27
N ILE A 98 -3.42 -18.39 1.42
CA ILE A 98 -3.65 -17.07 2.03
C ILE A 98 -4.65 -16.24 1.21
N ALA A 99 -4.57 -16.30 -0.13
CA ALA A 99 -5.50 -15.59 -1.00
C ALA A 99 -6.96 -16.07 -0.82
N CYS A 100 -7.17 -17.34 -0.47
CA CYS A 100 -8.48 -17.92 -0.21
C CYS A 100 -8.99 -17.70 1.22
N HIS A 101 -8.10 -17.53 2.21
CA HIS A 101 -8.44 -17.40 3.63
C HIS A 101 -8.21 -15.97 4.12
N LYS A 102 -9.15 -15.08 3.77
CA LYS A 102 -9.06 -13.64 4.09
C LYS A 102 -9.18 -13.35 5.59
N ASP A 103 -9.78 -14.25 6.35
CA ASP A 103 -9.94 -14.21 7.80
C ASP A 103 -8.61 -14.29 8.56
N LEU A 104 -7.54 -14.77 7.91
CA LEU A 104 -6.19 -14.77 8.49
C LEU A 104 -5.66 -13.35 8.73
N PHE A 105 -6.18 -12.34 8.02
CA PHE A 105 -5.71 -10.97 8.15
C PHE A 105 -6.51 -10.18 9.20
N ASP A 106 -5.89 -9.97 10.36
CA ASP A 106 -6.41 -9.05 11.37
C ASP A 106 -6.11 -7.59 10.98
N VAL A 107 -7.06 -6.98 10.27
CA VAL A 107 -6.97 -5.58 9.85
C VAL A 107 -6.98 -4.61 11.03
N CYS A 108 -7.59 -4.96 12.17
CA CYS A 108 -7.67 -4.09 13.34
C CYS A 108 -6.30 -3.97 14.02
N CYS A 109 -5.62 -5.11 14.22
CA CYS A 109 -4.23 -5.10 14.70
C CYS A 109 -3.31 -4.37 13.70
N CYS A 110 -3.50 -4.59 12.40
CA CYS A 110 -2.71 -3.89 11.37
C CYS A 110 -2.92 -2.36 11.42
N LEU A 111 -4.16 -1.90 11.59
CA LEU A 111 -4.48 -0.48 11.76
C LEU A 111 -3.81 0.15 12.98
N GLN A 112 -3.78 -0.58 14.11
CA GLN A 112 -3.10 -0.10 15.32
C GLN A 112 -1.59 0.07 15.08
N ASP A 113 -0.95 -0.87 14.38
CA ASP A 113 0.46 -0.76 13.97
C ASP A 113 0.69 0.50 13.10
N VAL A 114 -0.23 0.83 12.19
CA VAL A 114 -0.16 2.06 11.36
C VAL A 114 -0.24 3.31 12.22
N VAL A 115 -1.25 3.41 13.09
CA VAL A 115 -1.44 4.58 13.96
C VAL A 115 -0.25 4.79 14.88
N CYS A 116 0.29 3.71 15.47
CA CYS A 116 1.51 3.79 16.29
C CYS A 116 2.72 4.29 15.49
N SER A 117 2.86 3.82 14.24
CA SER A 117 3.95 4.25 13.35
C SER A 117 3.80 5.72 12.93
N MET A 118 2.58 6.18 12.71
CA MET A 118 2.30 7.59 12.43
C MET A 118 2.59 8.49 13.63
N ASN A 119 2.17 8.10 14.84
CA ASN A 119 2.40 8.86 16.08
C ASN A 119 3.89 9.02 16.44
N THR A 120 4.75 8.14 15.93
CA THR A 120 6.20 8.17 16.16
C THR A 120 6.97 8.81 15.00
N ASN A 121 6.28 9.26 13.94
CA ASN A 121 6.92 9.82 12.76
C ASN A 121 7.24 11.31 12.96
N ALA A 122 8.53 11.64 13.04
CA ALA A 122 9.01 13.00 13.27
C ALA A 122 8.64 14.02 12.16
N ARG A 123 8.16 13.57 11.00
CA ARG A 123 7.69 14.46 9.91
C ARG A 123 6.23 14.88 10.07
N LEU A 124 5.51 14.30 11.02
CA LEU A 124 4.10 14.56 11.26
C LEU A 124 3.90 15.44 12.51
N PRO A 125 2.77 16.15 12.62
CA PRO A 125 2.39 16.86 13.84
C PRO A 125 2.32 15.91 15.03
N CYS A 126 2.48 16.47 16.24
CA CYS A 126 2.39 15.70 17.47
C CYS A 126 1.00 15.05 17.59
N SER A 127 0.93 13.84 18.14
CA SER A 127 -0.35 13.14 18.36
C SER A 127 -1.26 13.86 19.36
N GLU A 128 -0.72 14.77 20.17
CA GLU A 128 -1.51 15.64 21.06
C GLU A 128 -2.35 16.65 20.26
N ASP A 129 -1.92 17.02 19.05
CA ASP A 129 -2.61 17.97 18.19
C ASP A 129 -3.67 17.28 17.33
N ILE A 130 -3.45 16.02 16.93
CA ILE A 130 -4.27 15.30 15.95
C ILE A 130 -4.36 13.81 16.26
N ASP A 131 -5.59 13.31 16.35
CA ASP A 131 -5.86 11.87 16.35
C ASP A 131 -5.97 11.34 14.91
N TYR A 132 -4.94 10.63 14.44
CA TYR A 132 -4.92 10.02 13.11
C TYR A 132 -6.00 8.95 12.89
N ASN A 133 -6.70 8.49 13.94
CA ASN A 133 -7.87 7.62 13.77
C ASN A 133 -9.00 8.29 12.96
N VAL A 134 -8.99 9.61 12.81
CA VAL A 134 -9.95 10.34 11.96
C VAL A 134 -9.91 9.92 10.49
N ILE A 135 -8.79 9.35 10.02
CA ILE A 135 -8.64 8.75 8.68
C ILE A 135 -8.56 7.21 8.70
N SER A 136 -9.05 6.57 9.77
CA SER A 136 -9.01 5.10 9.94
C SER A 136 -9.69 4.34 8.80
N CYS A 137 -10.79 4.84 8.24
CA CYS A 137 -11.44 4.23 7.08
C CYS A 137 -10.50 4.14 5.87
N PHE A 138 -9.73 5.21 5.61
CA PHE A 138 -8.75 5.26 4.54
C PHE A 138 -7.58 4.30 4.79
N MET A 139 -6.99 4.34 5.99
CA MET A 139 -5.91 3.43 6.38
C MET A 139 -6.36 1.95 6.31
N LYS A 140 -7.60 1.66 6.71
CA LYS A 140 -8.18 0.31 6.67
C LYS A 140 -8.25 -0.23 5.24
N GLU A 141 -8.77 0.58 4.32
CA GLU A 141 -8.87 0.19 2.91
C GLU A 141 -7.47 -0.06 2.32
N LEU A 142 -6.49 0.81 2.61
CA LEU A 142 -5.12 0.61 2.16
C LEU A 142 -4.44 -0.61 2.76
N CYS A 143 -4.67 -0.92 4.04
CA CYS A 143 -4.17 -2.14 4.67
C CYS A 143 -4.74 -3.39 3.97
N CYS A 144 -6.06 -3.43 3.74
CA CYS A 144 -6.72 -4.52 3.03
C CYS A 144 -6.22 -4.68 1.58
N LEU A 145 -6.05 -3.54 0.89
CA LEU A 145 -5.54 -3.50 -0.48
C LEU A 145 -4.11 -4.01 -0.55
N ALA A 146 -3.22 -3.48 0.28
CA ALA A 146 -1.81 -3.86 0.33
C ALA A 146 -1.63 -5.33 0.70
N PHE A 147 -2.39 -5.84 1.68
CA PHE A 147 -2.38 -7.27 2.02
C PHE A 147 -2.77 -8.13 0.81
N SER A 148 -3.85 -7.75 0.12
CA SER A 148 -4.30 -8.45 -1.09
C SER A 148 -3.24 -8.40 -2.21
N MET A 149 -2.54 -7.28 -2.36
CA MET A 149 -1.46 -7.12 -3.34
C MET A 149 -0.26 -8.03 -3.07
N GLN A 150 0.04 -8.37 -1.81
CA GLN A 150 1.10 -9.33 -1.48
C GLN A 150 0.79 -10.77 -1.90
N THR A 151 -0.48 -11.10 -2.15
CA THR A 151 -0.89 -12.42 -2.65
C THR A 151 -0.76 -12.56 -4.17
N LEU A 152 -0.27 -11.54 -4.87
CA LEU A 152 0.04 -11.60 -6.30
C LEU A 152 1.44 -12.17 -6.52
N ILE A 153 1.67 -12.74 -7.70
CA ILE A 153 2.98 -13.24 -8.13
C ILE A 153 3.26 -12.64 -9.51
N PRO A 154 4.18 -11.67 -9.63
CA PRO A 154 4.89 -10.97 -8.54
C PRO A 154 3.96 -10.09 -7.67
N PRO A 155 4.35 -9.77 -6.41
CA PRO A 155 3.58 -8.90 -5.55
C PRO A 155 3.66 -7.44 -6.03
N LEU A 156 2.60 -6.68 -5.76
CA LEU A 156 2.59 -5.23 -5.94
C LEU A 156 2.89 -4.54 -4.60
N ASP A 157 3.65 -3.45 -4.65
CA ASP A 157 4.02 -2.64 -3.48
C ASP A 157 4.16 -1.17 -3.86
N VAL A 158 4.32 -0.29 -2.88
CA VAL A 158 4.48 1.15 -3.10
C VAL A 158 5.94 1.59 -3.03
N ALA A 159 6.29 2.59 -3.83
CA ALA A 159 7.58 3.27 -3.73
C ALA A 159 7.63 4.19 -2.51
N PHE A 160 8.72 4.07 -1.74
CA PHE A 160 9.06 5.02 -0.69
C PHE A 160 9.82 6.20 -1.29
N GLY A 161 9.31 7.40 -1.05
CA GLY A 161 9.90 8.66 -1.48
C GLY A 161 10.35 9.50 -0.28
N ILE A 162 11.31 10.38 -0.54
CA ILE A 162 11.91 11.27 0.45
C ILE A 162 11.82 12.70 -0.07
N ASP A 163 11.47 13.63 0.80
CA ASP A 163 11.47 15.03 0.44
C ASP A 163 12.89 15.49 0.09
N GLY A 164 13.01 16.32 -0.93
CA GLY A 164 14.27 16.76 -1.51
C GLY A 164 14.87 15.79 -2.53
N GLU A 165 14.24 14.64 -2.82
CA GLU A 165 14.73 13.77 -3.88
C GLU A 165 14.61 14.40 -5.28
N LEU A 166 15.45 13.94 -6.21
CA LEU A 166 15.39 14.40 -7.59
C LEU A 166 14.09 13.92 -8.23
N PHE A 167 13.35 14.84 -8.86
CA PHE A 167 12.11 14.50 -9.54
C PHE A 167 12.34 13.47 -10.65
N ASN A 168 11.67 12.32 -10.52
CA ASN A 168 11.67 11.27 -11.52
C ASN A 168 10.34 11.23 -12.30
N ARG A 169 10.36 11.73 -13.54
CA ARG A 169 9.18 11.76 -14.42
C ARG A 169 8.59 10.38 -14.75
N ASN A 170 9.36 9.31 -14.63
CA ASN A 170 8.88 7.96 -14.87
C ASN A 170 8.08 7.42 -13.67
N MET A 171 8.38 7.90 -12.47
CA MET A 171 7.72 7.49 -11.23
C MET A 171 6.55 8.37 -10.85
N TYR A 172 6.62 9.68 -11.15
CA TYR A 172 5.68 10.63 -10.59
C TYR A 172 5.13 11.62 -11.62
N TYR A 173 3.86 11.97 -11.44
CA TYR A 173 3.28 13.19 -11.99
C TYR A 173 3.59 14.37 -11.05
N ARG A 174 3.75 15.56 -11.62
CA ARG A 174 3.76 16.81 -10.84
C ARG A 174 2.33 17.27 -10.64
N SER A 175 1.98 17.63 -9.42
CA SER A 175 0.70 18.25 -9.13
C SER A 175 0.61 19.65 -9.74
N CYS A 176 -0.60 20.18 -9.88
CA CYS A 176 -0.85 21.43 -10.60
C CYS A 176 -0.23 22.67 -9.94
N ASP A 177 0.02 22.63 -8.62
CA ASP A 177 0.63 23.70 -7.83
C ASP A 177 2.17 23.64 -7.81
N SER A 178 2.77 22.72 -8.57
CA SER A 178 4.22 22.54 -8.65
C SER A 178 4.93 23.63 -9.45
N ASP A 179 6.14 24.00 -9.05
CA ASP A 179 7.10 24.66 -9.94
C ASP A 179 7.71 23.61 -10.88
N PHE A 180 7.27 23.58 -12.14
CA PHE A 180 7.75 22.64 -13.16
C PHE A 180 9.22 22.82 -13.54
N THR A 181 9.85 23.92 -13.14
CA THR A 181 11.29 24.17 -13.32
C THR A 181 12.13 23.66 -12.16
N ALA A 182 11.52 23.40 -11.00
CA ALA A 182 12.23 22.89 -9.83
C ALA A 182 12.69 21.44 -10.04
N PRO A 183 13.97 21.10 -9.76
CA PRO A 183 14.48 19.74 -9.93
C PRO A 183 14.10 18.80 -8.78
N PHE A 184 13.75 19.33 -7.60
CA PHE A 184 13.53 18.54 -6.39
C PHE A 184 12.06 18.43 -6.00
N VAL A 185 11.73 17.28 -5.42
CA VAL A 185 10.42 17.03 -4.79
C VAL A 185 10.36 17.77 -3.46
N ALA A 186 9.37 18.63 -3.26
CA ALA A 186 9.08 19.26 -1.98
C ALA A 186 8.41 18.27 -1.02
N TYR A 187 7.39 17.56 -1.53
CA TYR A 187 6.72 16.47 -0.83
C TYR A 187 5.93 15.58 -1.78
N HIS A 188 5.55 14.40 -1.28
CA HIS A 188 4.75 13.44 -2.00
C HIS A 188 3.27 13.54 -1.59
N ILE A 189 2.37 13.43 -2.57
CA ILE A 189 0.92 13.34 -2.34
C ILE A 189 0.49 11.88 -2.39
N TRP A 190 1.03 11.10 -3.33
CA TRP A 190 0.66 9.71 -3.54
C TRP A 190 1.86 8.86 -3.97
N PRO A 191 2.05 7.65 -3.42
CA PRO A 191 3.16 6.80 -3.83
C PRO A 191 2.96 6.18 -5.22
N ALA A 192 4.06 5.90 -5.90
CA ALA A 192 4.02 5.10 -7.13
C ALA A 192 3.78 3.62 -6.79
N LEU A 193 2.97 2.94 -7.59
CA LEU A 193 2.77 1.49 -7.49
C LEU A 193 3.83 0.76 -8.31
N MET A 194 4.49 -0.20 -7.69
CA MET A 194 5.67 -0.88 -8.19
C MET A 194 5.42 -2.39 -8.30
N GLU A 195 6.04 -3.01 -9.30
CA GLU A 195 6.10 -4.46 -9.49
C GLU A 195 7.52 -4.82 -9.93
N SER A 196 8.24 -5.61 -9.14
CA SER A 196 9.60 -6.06 -9.48
C SER A 196 10.56 -4.92 -9.90
N GLY A 197 10.43 -3.74 -9.29
CA GLY A 197 11.25 -2.56 -9.59
C GLY A 197 10.74 -1.70 -10.76
N ALA A 198 9.69 -2.11 -11.47
CA ALA A 198 9.05 -1.31 -12.51
C ALA A 198 7.84 -0.53 -11.97
N VAL A 199 7.64 0.68 -12.50
CA VAL A 199 6.47 1.52 -12.19
C VAL A 199 5.27 1.00 -12.97
N ILE A 200 4.20 0.62 -12.27
CA ILE A 200 2.92 0.21 -12.85
C ILE A 200 1.93 1.36 -12.87
N VAL A 201 1.89 2.15 -11.79
CA VAL A 201 1.10 3.37 -11.68
C VAL A 201 2.00 4.45 -11.12
N LYS A 202 2.04 5.61 -11.77
CA LYS A 202 2.81 6.74 -11.27
C LYS A 202 2.17 7.31 -10.01
N GLY A 203 3.00 7.75 -9.07
CA GLY A 203 2.56 8.55 -7.94
C GLY A 203 2.38 10.01 -8.31
N GLU A 204 2.17 10.85 -7.30
CA GLU A 204 2.02 12.30 -7.45
C GLU A 204 2.90 13.01 -6.42
N VAL A 205 3.58 14.07 -6.87
CA VAL A 205 4.48 14.89 -6.06
C VAL A 205 4.27 16.37 -6.32
N VAL A 206 4.66 17.19 -5.34
CA VAL A 206 4.81 18.63 -5.49
C VAL A 206 6.29 18.96 -5.55
N THR A 207 6.67 19.86 -6.45
CA THR A 207 8.04 20.35 -6.60
C THR A 207 8.11 21.85 -6.36
N ARG A 208 9.08 22.33 -5.59
CA ARG A 208 9.28 23.76 -5.31
C ARG A 208 10.78 24.11 -5.33
N LYS A 209 11.08 25.39 -5.55
CA LYS A 209 12.43 25.95 -5.49
C LYS A 209 12.92 26.11 -4.06
#